data_AF-A0A4E0RLK0-F1
#
_entry.id   AF-A0A4E0RLK0-F1
#
_cell.length_a   1.000
_cell.length_b   1.000
_cell.length_c   1.000
_cell.angle_alpha   90.00
_cell.angle_beta   90.00
_cell.angle_gamma   90.00
#
_symmetry.space_group_name_H-M   'P 1'
#
loop_
_entity.id
_entity.type
_entity.pdbx_description
1 polymer ?
#
loop_
_entity_poly.entity_id
_entity_poly.type
_entity_poly.pdbx_seq_one_letter_code
_entity_poly.pdbx_strand_id
1 'polypeptide(L)'
;MLANQLLVAWLSCDLEARSATWLEISCVVLFKQVFPRSSILSGTSDCRAYPSLITHPTWPKYVMDAFIEAYFAVDVDHSGTITTDELQQYMIKNDMDLEFIKRWQQLFDPENSGEITLEKFCDVLGLELESVREKYETSNQQAIKPVEFEEISADIDEKLKPVIASYAAEGTEIHGENDRELVKWIKLRMDKEHGRLWHCMIIRGQYFSYYSYQPGYSFCFKIGNRIFIVFKTPYC
;
A
#
# COMPACT_ATOMS: atom_id res chain seq x y z
N MET A 1 -11.28 -3.79 -36.91
CA MET A 1 -12.61 -4.02 -36.30
C MET A 1 -12.74 -5.36 -35.55
N LEU A 2 -11.75 -6.27 -35.59
CA LEU A 2 -11.78 -7.55 -34.85
C LEU A 2 -11.16 -7.49 -33.44
N ALA A 3 -10.36 -6.47 -33.11
CA ALA A 3 -9.73 -6.34 -31.79
C ALA A 3 -10.71 -5.97 -30.65
N ASN A 4 -11.80 -5.26 -30.96
CA ASN A 4 -12.79 -4.85 -29.96
C ASN A 4 -13.75 -5.97 -29.53
N GLN A 5 -13.91 -7.04 -30.32
CA GLN A 5 -14.80 -8.16 -29.94
C GLN A 5 -14.11 -9.18 -29.01
N LEU A 6 -12.78 -9.27 -29.04
CA LEU A 6 -12.01 -10.12 -28.13
C LEU A 6 -11.89 -9.51 -26.72
N LEU A 7 -11.89 -8.17 -26.60
CA LEU A 7 -11.83 -7.48 -25.32
C LEU A 7 -13.12 -7.66 -24.48
N VAL A 8 -14.28 -7.66 -25.14
CA VAL A 8 -15.59 -7.88 -24.50
C VAL A 8 -15.78 -9.33 -24.07
N ALA A 9 -15.24 -10.29 -24.82
CA ALA A 9 -15.30 -11.71 -24.46
C ALA A 9 -14.39 -12.06 -23.26
N TRP A 10 -13.29 -11.32 -23.05
CA TRP A 10 -12.41 -11.50 -21.90
C TRP A 10 -13.01 -10.91 -20.61
N LEU A 11 -13.66 -9.73 -20.71
CA LEU A 11 -14.32 -9.07 -19.57
C LEU A 11 -15.57 -9.82 -19.05
N SER A 12 -16.27 -10.59 -19.89
CA SER A 12 -17.45 -11.37 -19.45
C SER A 12 -17.11 -12.68 -18.74
N CYS A 13 -15.87 -13.18 -18.82
CA CYS A 13 -15.49 -14.43 -18.16
C CYS A 13 -14.96 -14.24 -16.73
N ASP A 14 -14.65 -13.00 -16.33
CA ASP A 14 -13.96 -12.70 -15.07
C ASP A 14 -14.90 -12.17 -13.96
N LEU A 15 -16.20 -12.10 -14.21
CA LEU A 15 -17.18 -11.62 -13.22
C LEU A 15 -17.53 -12.64 -12.11
N GLU A 16 -16.99 -13.86 -12.14
CA GLU A 16 -17.20 -14.88 -11.10
C GLU A 16 -16.06 -15.03 -10.07
N ALA A 17 -14.96 -14.29 -10.21
CA ALA A 17 -13.84 -14.36 -9.25
C ALA A 17 -13.81 -13.13 -8.32
N ARG A 18 -14.57 -13.18 -7.22
CA ARG A 18 -14.48 -12.20 -6.13
C ARG A 18 -13.33 -12.54 -5.18
N SER A 19 -12.24 -11.78 -5.20
CA SER A 19 -11.41 -11.40 -4.02
C SER A 19 -10.14 -10.68 -4.45
N ALA A 20 -9.85 -9.54 -3.80
CA ALA A 20 -8.53 -8.92 -3.56
C ALA A 20 -7.41 -8.90 -4.65
N THR A 21 -7.70 -9.03 -5.94
CA THR A 21 -6.65 -9.07 -6.99
C THR A 21 -6.72 -7.93 -8.02
N TRP A 22 -7.63 -6.98 -7.85
CA TRP A 22 -7.86 -5.95 -8.88
C TRP A 22 -6.68 -4.98 -9.07
N LEU A 23 -5.92 -4.67 -8.02
CA LEU A 23 -4.70 -3.84 -8.10
C LEU A 23 -3.49 -4.65 -8.63
N GLU A 24 -3.35 -5.90 -8.20
CA GLU A 24 -2.26 -6.81 -8.61
C GLU A 24 -2.33 -7.16 -10.11
N ILE A 25 -3.53 -7.43 -10.62
CA ILE A 25 -3.72 -7.74 -12.05
C ILE A 25 -3.59 -6.47 -12.90
N SER A 26 -4.09 -5.33 -12.43
CA SER A 26 -4.04 -4.08 -13.21
C SER A 26 -2.60 -3.59 -13.41
N CYS A 27 -1.76 -3.60 -12.37
CA CYS A 27 -0.36 -3.21 -12.50
C CYS A 27 0.42 -4.15 -13.43
N VAL A 28 0.29 -5.48 -13.27
CA VAL A 28 1.04 -6.46 -14.09
C VAL A 28 0.58 -6.47 -15.55
N VAL A 29 -0.72 -6.33 -15.80
CA VAL A 29 -1.29 -6.28 -17.16
C VAL A 29 -0.91 -4.98 -17.86
N LEU A 30 -0.97 -3.84 -17.16
CA LEU A 30 -0.53 -2.55 -17.71
C LEU A 30 0.95 -2.53 -18.03
N PHE A 31 1.79 -3.06 -17.14
CA PHE A 31 3.23 -3.08 -17.36
C PHE A 31 3.62 -3.90 -18.60
N LYS A 32 2.90 -5.02 -18.85
CA LYS A 32 3.08 -5.85 -20.05
C LYS A 32 2.51 -5.22 -21.33
N GLN A 33 1.47 -4.39 -21.22
CA GLN A 33 0.84 -3.70 -22.36
C GLN A 33 1.57 -2.43 -22.79
N VAL A 34 2.12 -1.66 -21.84
CA VAL A 34 2.80 -0.40 -22.11
C VAL A 34 4.24 -0.62 -22.64
N PHE A 35 4.87 -1.75 -22.28
CA PHE A 35 6.24 -2.08 -22.74
C PHE A 35 6.33 -3.52 -23.28
N PRO A 36 5.87 -3.77 -24.53
CA PRO A 36 6.04 -5.08 -25.17
C PRO A 36 7.53 -5.39 -25.40
N ARG A 37 7.92 -6.65 -25.19
CA ARG A 37 9.26 -7.18 -25.54
C ARG A 37 9.61 -6.76 -26.97
N SER A 38 10.71 -6.01 -27.13
CA SER A 38 11.28 -5.71 -28.44
C SER A 38 11.63 -7.00 -29.17
N SER A 39 10.82 -7.38 -30.15
CA SER A 39 11.16 -8.41 -31.13
C SER A 39 12.21 -7.85 -32.08
N ILE A 40 13.45 -8.27 -31.86
CA ILE A 40 14.53 -8.22 -32.84
C ILE A 40 14.09 -9.06 -34.05
N LEU A 41 13.72 -8.43 -35.16
CA LEU A 41 13.83 -9.04 -36.49
C LEU A 41 14.20 -7.97 -37.54
N SER A 42 15.29 -8.28 -38.22
CA SER A 42 15.92 -7.63 -39.36
C SER A 42 15.00 -7.45 -40.58
N GLY A 43 15.17 -6.34 -41.32
CA GLY A 43 14.78 -6.29 -42.74
C GLY A 43 14.31 -4.94 -43.29
N THR A 44 15.27 -4.18 -43.83
CA THR A 44 15.19 -3.30 -45.02
C THR A 44 14.02 -2.32 -45.26
N SER A 45 14.41 -1.04 -45.34
CA SER A 45 13.95 0.01 -46.26
C SER A 45 12.47 0.43 -46.27
N ASP A 46 12.17 1.56 -45.60
CA ASP A 46 11.71 2.79 -46.28
C ASP A 46 11.84 4.00 -45.33
N CYS A 47 12.75 4.92 -45.64
CA CYS A 47 12.92 6.17 -44.91
C CYS A 47 11.98 7.21 -45.51
N ARG A 48 10.77 7.39 -44.93
CA ARG A 48 10.01 8.63 -45.11
C ARG A 48 9.94 9.40 -43.80
N ALA A 49 10.57 10.56 -43.88
CA ALA A 49 10.63 11.64 -42.91
C ALA A 49 9.38 11.78 -42.03
N TYR A 50 9.61 11.70 -40.72
CA TYR A 50 8.79 12.43 -39.75
C TYR A 50 9.60 13.63 -39.26
N PRO A 51 8.99 14.84 -39.18
CA PRO A 51 9.69 16.03 -38.73
C PRO A 51 10.09 15.90 -37.26
N SER A 52 11.29 16.36 -36.96
CA SER A 52 11.80 16.59 -35.61
C SER A 52 10.86 17.46 -34.79
N LEU A 53 10.13 16.85 -33.86
CA LEU A 53 9.51 17.51 -32.72
C LEU A 53 9.89 16.73 -31.47
N ILE A 54 10.87 17.26 -30.75
CA ILE A 54 11.07 16.94 -29.35
C ILE A 54 9.87 17.56 -28.63
N THR A 55 8.81 16.77 -28.44
CA THR A 55 7.72 17.08 -27.53
C THR A 55 7.58 15.88 -26.61
N HIS A 56 7.69 16.13 -25.31
CA HIS A 56 7.62 15.15 -24.23
C HIS A 56 6.58 14.05 -24.50
N PRO A 57 6.90 12.76 -24.31
CA PRO A 57 5.92 11.69 -24.45
C PRO A 57 4.85 11.90 -23.37
N THR A 58 3.66 12.32 -23.79
CA THR A 58 2.52 12.44 -22.88
C THR A 58 2.04 11.04 -22.54
N TRP A 59 2.38 10.56 -21.35
CA TRP A 59 1.91 9.27 -20.86
C TRP A 59 0.38 9.28 -20.69
N PRO A 60 -0.34 8.20 -21.04
CA PRO A 60 -1.76 8.12 -20.77
C PRO A 60 -2.04 8.24 -19.27
N LYS A 61 -3.10 8.95 -18.89
CA LYS A 61 -3.46 9.20 -17.47
C LYS A 61 -3.46 7.93 -16.60
N TYR A 62 -4.03 6.85 -17.11
CA TYR A 62 -4.10 5.56 -16.40
C TYR A 62 -2.72 4.95 -16.10
N VAL A 63 -1.72 5.23 -16.94
CA VAL A 63 -0.33 4.80 -16.70
C VAL A 63 0.26 5.60 -15.55
N MET A 64 0.06 6.92 -15.56
CA MET A 64 0.52 7.80 -14.48
C MET A 64 -0.11 7.45 -13.13
N ASP A 65 -1.43 7.22 -13.10
CA ASP A 65 -2.14 6.83 -11.88
C ASP A 65 -1.58 5.50 -11.30
N ALA A 66 -1.33 4.50 -12.15
CA ALA A 66 -0.74 3.23 -11.70
C ALA A 66 0.68 3.38 -11.13
N PHE A 67 1.49 4.28 -11.69
CA PHE A 67 2.81 4.56 -11.15
C PHE A 67 2.72 5.26 -9.78
N ILE A 68 1.81 6.24 -9.62
CA ILE A 68 1.58 6.93 -8.34
C ILE A 68 1.18 5.92 -7.24
N GLU A 69 0.25 5.02 -7.55
CA GLU A 69 -0.16 3.97 -6.62
C GLU A 69 0.99 3.04 -6.24
N ALA A 70 1.83 2.67 -7.21
CA ALA A 70 3.02 1.87 -6.96
C ALA A 70 4.03 2.61 -6.07
N TYR A 71 4.23 3.92 -6.28
CA TYR A 71 5.09 4.73 -5.41
C TYR A 71 4.61 4.67 -3.96
N PHE A 72 3.31 4.89 -3.74
CA PHE A 72 2.70 4.91 -2.41
C PHE A 72 2.78 3.54 -1.72
N ALA A 73 2.74 2.45 -2.50
CA ALA A 73 2.82 1.10 -1.98
C ALA A 73 4.25 0.64 -1.66
N VAL A 74 5.26 1.27 -2.29
CA VAL A 74 6.68 0.97 -2.07
C VAL A 74 7.24 1.80 -0.91
N ASP A 75 6.86 3.08 -0.78
CA ASP A 75 7.26 3.96 0.33
C ASP A 75 6.47 3.62 1.61
N VAL A 76 6.84 2.50 2.24
CA VAL A 76 6.14 1.91 3.39
C VAL A 76 6.37 2.70 4.68
N ASP A 77 7.54 3.33 4.82
CA ASP A 77 7.85 4.16 5.98
C ASP A 77 7.32 5.59 5.87
N HIS A 78 6.77 5.93 4.70
CA HIS A 78 6.20 7.22 4.36
C HIS A 78 7.19 8.38 4.49
N SER A 79 8.46 8.12 4.22
CA SER A 79 9.53 9.10 4.24
C SER A 79 9.45 10.08 3.07
N GLY A 80 8.67 9.78 2.03
CA GLY A 80 8.65 10.51 0.77
C GLY A 80 9.85 10.16 -0.13
N THR A 81 10.57 9.10 0.19
CA THR A 81 11.76 8.62 -0.52
C THR A 81 11.77 7.10 -0.54
N ILE A 82 11.71 6.52 -1.74
CA ILE A 82 11.84 5.07 -1.89
C ILE A 82 13.31 4.69 -1.90
N THR A 83 13.70 3.86 -0.93
CA THR A 83 15.04 3.26 -0.91
C THR A 83 15.11 2.00 -1.79
N THR A 84 16.32 1.63 -2.19
CA THR A 84 16.55 0.37 -2.93
C THR A 84 16.07 -0.85 -2.14
N ASP A 85 16.18 -0.84 -0.82
CA ASP A 85 15.73 -1.93 0.05
C ASP A 85 14.21 -2.06 0.08
N GLU A 86 13.48 -0.94 0.16
CA GLU A 86 12.01 -0.93 0.09
C GLU A 86 11.50 -1.41 -1.27
N LEU A 87 12.15 -0.98 -2.35
CA LEU A 87 11.83 -1.42 -3.70
C LEU A 87 12.07 -2.94 -3.87
N GLN A 88 13.16 -3.47 -3.30
CA GLN A 88 13.43 -4.91 -3.26
C GLN A 88 12.40 -5.68 -2.43
N GLN A 89 12.05 -5.17 -1.25
CA GLN A 89 11.03 -5.78 -0.39
C GLN A 89 9.67 -5.82 -1.10
N TYR A 90 9.30 -4.74 -1.78
CA TYR A 90 8.07 -4.69 -2.57
C TYR A 90 8.08 -5.72 -3.71
N MET A 91 9.19 -5.84 -4.43
CA MET A 91 9.35 -6.84 -5.50
C MET A 91 9.18 -8.27 -4.96
N ILE A 92 9.86 -8.62 -3.87
CA ILE A 92 9.77 -9.97 -3.25
C ILE A 92 8.36 -10.24 -2.75
N LYS A 93 7.75 -9.25 -2.08
CA LYS A 93 6.40 -9.37 -1.51
C LYS A 93 5.33 -9.63 -2.59
N ASN A 94 5.48 -9.04 -3.77
CA ASN A 94 4.50 -9.11 -4.85
C ASN A 94 4.91 -10.09 -5.98
N ASP A 95 5.89 -10.96 -5.74
CA ASP A 95 6.38 -11.96 -6.72
C ASP A 95 6.74 -11.35 -8.09
N MET A 96 7.41 -10.19 -8.07
CA MET A 96 7.82 -9.47 -9.28
C MET A 96 9.22 -9.91 -9.75
N ASP A 97 9.45 -9.84 -11.06
CA ASP A 97 10.74 -10.17 -11.68
C ASP A 97 11.81 -9.12 -11.33
N LEU A 98 13.08 -9.51 -11.24
CA LEU A 98 14.26 -8.66 -11.02
C LEU A 98 14.38 -7.52 -12.03
N GLU A 99 13.77 -7.69 -13.20
CA GLU A 99 13.70 -6.66 -14.23
C GLU A 99 12.87 -5.43 -13.78
N PHE A 100 11.99 -5.58 -12.78
CA PHE A 100 11.24 -4.49 -12.16
C PHE A 100 12.17 -3.44 -11.54
N ILE A 101 13.11 -3.87 -10.69
CA ILE A 101 14.04 -2.98 -9.99
C ILE A 101 14.91 -2.23 -11.00
N LYS A 102 15.47 -2.94 -11.98
CA LYS A 102 16.33 -2.34 -13.01
C LYS A 102 15.60 -1.23 -13.77
N ARG A 103 14.32 -1.43 -14.09
CA ARG A 103 13.53 -0.43 -14.81
C ARG A 103 13.20 0.77 -13.94
N TRP A 104 12.85 0.56 -12.68
CA TRP A 104 12.62 1.66 -11.73
C TRP A 104 13.89 2.49 -11.52
N GLN A 105 15.04 1.85 -11.36
CA GLN A 105 16.33 2.54 -11.31
C GLN A 105 16.61 3.30 -12.60
N GLN A 106 16.44 2.68 -13.78
CA GLN A 106 16.66 3.36 -15.06
C GLN A 106 15.76 4.59 -15.27
N LEU A 107 14.53 4.54 -14.77
CA LEU A 107 13.56 5.62 -14.97
C LEU A 107 13.69 6.72 -13.92
N PHE A 108 13.83 6.36 -12.65
CA PHE A 108 13.69 7.28 -11.53
C PHE A 108 14.98 7.53 -10.75
N ASP A 109 15.97 6.64 -10.86
CA ASP A 109 17.31 6.80 -10.26
C ASP A 109 18.44 6.60 -11.30
N PRO A 110 18.50 7.43 -12.36
CA PRO A 110 19.53 7.30 -13.39
C PRO A 110 20.95 7.61 -12.88
N GLU A 111 21.06 8.33 -11.76
CA GLU A 111 22.34 8.65 -11.12
C GLU A 111 22.81 7.55 -10.16
N ASN A 112 21.97 6.53 -9.93
CA ASN A 112 22.22 5.42 -9.03
C ASN A 112 22.57 5.91 -7.60
N SER A 113 21.82 6.90 -7.13
CA SER A 113 21.87 7.43 -5.77
C SER A 113 21.43 6.38 -4.75
N GLY A 114 20.60 5.42 -5.15
CA GLY A 114 19.96 4.42 -4.30
C GLY A 114 18.64 4.88 -3.68
N GLU A 115 18.22 6.12 -3.97
CA GLU A 115 17.05 6.81 -3.40
C GLU A 115 16.20 7.47 -4.51
N ILE A 116 14.90 7.19 -4.51
CA ILE A 116 13.93 7.78 -5.44
C ILE A 116 12.98 8.71 -4.65
N THR A 117 13.26 10.01 -4.67
CA THR A 117 12.41 11.01 -4.01
C THR A 117 11.12 11.27 -4.79
N LEU A 118 10.09 11.74 -4.08
CA LEU A 118 8.80 12.07 -4.68
C LEU A 118 8.93 13.15 -5.76
N GLU A 119 9.80 14.14 -5.55
CA GLU A 119 10.10 15.19 -6.52
C GLU A 119 10.62 14.60 -7.83
N LYS A 120 11.63 13.73 -7.74
CA LYS A 120 12.25 13.11 -8.91
C LYS A 120 11.26 12.23 -9.66
N PHE A 121 10.41 11.54 -8.92
CA PHE A 121 9.36 10.71 -9.46
C PHE A 121 8.33 11.53 -10.25
N CYS A 122 7.86 12.64 -9.69
CA CYS A 122 6.92 13.56 -10.36
C CYS A 122 7.55 14.19 -11.61
N ASP A 123 8.81 14.61 -11.54
CA ASP A 123 9.54 15.21 -12.67
C ASP A 123 9.60 14.28 -13.88
N VAL A 124 9.90 13.00 -13.67
CA VAL A 124 10.02 12.00 -14.75
C VAL A 124 8.67 11.71 -15.41
N LEU A 125 7.58 11.69 -14.63
CA LEU A 125 6.24 11.43 -15.13
C LEU A 125 5.53 12.68 -15.67
N GLY A 126 6.10 13.87 -15.47
CA GLY A 126 5.49 15.15 -15.84
C GLY A 126 4.27 15.48 -14.97
N LEU A 127 4.32 15.09 -13.70
CA LEU A 127 3.26 15.31 -12.72
C LEU A 127 3.52 16.60 -11.94
N GLU A 128 2.45 17.30 -11.55
CA GLU A 128 2.54 18.41 -10.61
C GLU A 128 2.77 17.86 -9.20
N LEU A 129 3.92 18.17 -8.61
CA LEU A 129 4.34 17.68 -7.30
C LEU A 129 3.30 17.96 -6.22
N GLU A 130 2.76 19.18 -6.18
CA GLU A 130 1.78 19.60 -5.19
C GLU A 130 0.52 18.72 -5.22
N SER A 131 0.05 18.37 -6.43
CA SER A 131 -1.13 17.52 -6.61
C SER A 131 -0.88 16.06 -6.17
N VAL A 132 0.32 15.54 -6.40
CA VAL A 132 0.70 14.18 -6.01
C VAL A 132 0.97 14.15 -4.52
N ARG A 133 1.59 15.19 -3.96
CA ARG A 133 1.82 15.36 -2.54
C ARG A 133 0.51 15.44 -1.76
N GLU A 134 -0.49 16.20 -2.24
CA GLU A 134 -1.81 16.22 -1.61
C GLU A 134 -2.45 14.83 -1.63
N LYS A 135 -2.36 14.09 -2.75
CA LYS A 135 -2.83 12.70 -2.83
C LYS A 135 -2.04 11.77 -1.92
N TYR A 136 -0.74 11.98 -1.78
CA TYR A 136 0.16 11.18 -0.96
C TYR A 136 -0.10 11.40 0.52
N GLU A 137 -0.25 12.66 0.90
CA GLU A 137 -0.68 13.08 2.24
C GLU A 137 -2.10 12.60 2.51
N THR A 138 -3.01 12.56 1.53
CA THR A 138 -4.39 12.03 1.66
C THR A 138 -4.47 10.50 1.61
N SER A 139 -3.47 9.80 1.04
CA SER A 139 -3.37 8.33 1.10
C SER A 139 -2.70 7.87 2.38
N ASN A 140 -1.70 8.63 2.85
CA ASN A 140 -1.03 8.43 4.14
C ASN A 140 -1.94 8.88 5.30
N GLN A 141 -2.72 9.92 5.07
CA GLN A 141 -3.95 10.26 5.79
C GLN A 141 -5.14 9.71 5.02
N GLN A 142 -5.13 8.42 4.63
CA GLN A 142 -6.40 7.74 4.42
C GLN A 142 -7.17 8.03 5.68
N ALA A 143 -8.14 8.94 5.56
CA ALA A 143 -8.76 9.58 6.69
C ALA A 143 -9.09 8.47 7.66
N ILE A 144 -8.73 8.62 8.93
CA ILE A 144 -9.34 7.81 9.98
C ILE A 144 -10.83 8.03 9.74
N LYS A 145 -11.46 7.14 8.98
CA LYS A 145 -12.90 7.04 8.88
C LYS A 145 -13.25 6.91 10.34
N PRO A 146 -13.92 7.90 10.97
CA PRO A 146 -14.02 7.95 12.41
C PRO A 146 -14.45 6.57 12.88
N VAL A 147 -13.51 5.83 13.46
CA VAL A 147 -13.78 4.46 13.86
C VAL A 147 -14.55 4.65 15.13
N GLU A 148 -15.85 4.56 15.03
CA GLU A 148 -16.73 4.60 16.18
C GLU A 148 -16.40 3.37 17.05
N PHE A 149 -15.87 3.63 18.24
CA PHE A 149 -15.61 2.62 19.25
C PHE A 149 -16.30 3.01 20.56
N GLU A 150 -16.77 2.02 21.29
CA GLU A 150 -17.28 2.17 22.64
C GLU A 150 -16.12 2.01 23.62
N GLU A 151 -15.71 3.09 24.30
CA GLU A 151 -14.68 3.04 25.34
C GLU A 151 -15.22 2.33 26.59
N ILE A 152 -14.50 1.32 27.07
CA ILE A 152 -14.83 0.57 28.30
C ILE A 152 -13.94 1.04 29.45
N SER A 153 -12.64 1.21 29.20
CA SER A 153 -11.66 1.70 30.17
C SER A 153 -10.41 2.19 29.45
N ALA A 154 -9.82 3.29 29.90
CA ALA A 154 -8.60 3.83 29.32
C ALA A 154 -7.65 4.39 30.39
N ASP A 155 -6.37 4.04 30.26
CA ASP A 155 -5.23 4.74 30.84
C ASP A 155 -4.19 4.88 29.72
N ILE A 156 -4.42 5.80 28.80
CA ILE A 156 -3.63 6.01 27.58
C ILE A 156 -3.82 7.43 27.03
N ASP A 157 -2.88 7.94 26.24
CA ASP A 157 -2.99 9.24 25.58
C ASP A 157 -4.21 9.28 24.63
N GLU A 158 -5.03 10.34 24.73
CA GLU A 158 -6.22 10.54 23.90
C GLU A 158 -5.92 10.49 22.40
N LYS A 159 -4.73 10.92 21.98
CA LYS A 159 -4.31 10.88 20.57
C LYS A 159 -4.04 9.46 20.08
N LEU A 160 -3.72 8.53 20.98
CA LEU A 160 -3.39 7.15 20.64
C LEU A 160 -4.63 6.24 20.57
N LYS A 161 -5.73 6.60 21.24
CA LYS A 161 -7.00 5.88 21.14
C LYS A 161 -7.51 5.68 19.71
N PRO A 162 -7.66 6.72 18.86
CA PRO A 162 -8.16 6.54 17.49
C PRO A 162 -7.20 5.74 16.62
N VAL A 163 -5.90 5.77 16.91
CA VAL A 163 -4.87 4.96 16.21
C VAL A 163 -5.02 3.47 16.57
N ILE A 164 -5.21 3.13 17.85
CA ILE A 164 -5.41 1.73 18.25
C ILE A 164 -6.76 1.21 17.70
N ALA A 165 -7.80 2.04 17.71
CA ALA A 165 -9.09 1.70 17.14
C ALA A 165 -9.01 1.47 15.62
N SER A 166 -8.22 2.28 14.90
CA SER A 166 -8.04 2.09 13.45
C SER A 166 -7.33 0.78 13.14
N TYR A 167 -6.29 0.39 13.90
CA TYR A 167 -5.69 -0.94 13.75
C TYR A 167 -6.70 -2.05 13.99
N ALA A 168 -7.54 -1.95 15.03
CA ALA A 168 -8.54 -2.97 15.32
C ALA A 168 -9.60 -3.09 14.20
N ALA A 169 -10.02 -1.95 13.62
CA ALA A 169 -10.95 -1.92 12.50
C ALA A 169 -10.32 -2.49 11.22
N GLU A 170 -9.13 -2.02 10.84
CA GLU A 170 -8.39 -2.50 9.67
C GLU A 170 -8.10 -4.00 9.77
N GLY A 171 -7.58 -4.45 10.92
CA GLY A 171 -7.33 -5.86 11.16
C GLY A 171 -8.62 -6.69 11.07
N THR A 172 -9.74 -6.15 11.55
CA THR A 172 -11.06 -6.81 11.44
C THR A 172 -11.49 -6.97 9.98
N GLU A 173 -11.24 -5.98 9.13
CA GLU A 173 -11.51 -6.08 7.68
C GLU A 173 -10.61 -7.12 7.00
N ILE A 174 -9.32 -7.14 7.32
CA ILE A 174 -8.33 -8.07 6.74
C ILE A 174 -8.58 -9.51 7.17
N HIS A 175 -8.82 -9.74 8.46
CA HIS A 175 -8.88 -11.09 9.04
C HIS A 175 -10.30 -11.62 9.23
N GLY A 176 -11.33 -10.81 8.98
CA GLY A 176 -12.73 -11.20 9.11
C GLY A 176 -13.00 -11.82 10.48
N GLU A 177 -13.60 -13.01 10.51
CA GLU A 177 -13.93 -13.80 11.71
C GLU A 177 -12.73 -14.51 12.37
N ASN A 178 -11.53 -14.48 11.78
CA ASN A 178 -10.35 -15.17 12.30
C ASN A 178 -9.68 -14.38 13.44
N ASP A 179 -10.32 -14.41 14.62
CA ASP A 179 -9.86 -13.68 15.82
C ASP A 179 -8.43 -14.07 16.24
N ARG A 180 -7.98 -15.30 15.92
CA ARG A 180 -6.63 -15.80 16.24
C ARG A 180 -5.54 -15.07 15.45
N GLU A 181 -5.74 -14.86 14.15
CA GLU A 181 -4.77 -14.12 13.36
C GLU A 181 -4.90 -12.61 13.60
N LEU A 182 -6.13 -12.12 13.83
CA LEU A 182 -6.38 -10.73 14.19
C LEU A 182 -5.64 -10.29 15.46
N VAL A 183 -5.76 -11.04 16.55
CA VAL A 183 -5.10 -10.68 17.83
C VAL A 183 -3.59 -10.66 17.70
N LYS A 184 -3.03 -11.59 16.91
CA LYS A 184 -1.59 -11.67 16.63
C LYS A 184 -1.14 -10.48 15.79
N TRP A 185 -1.90 -10.12 14.76
CA TRP A 185 -1.60 -9.00 13.88
C TRP A 185 -1.60 -7.67 14.64
N ILE A 186 -2.63 -7.40 15.47
CA ILE A 186 -2.71 -6.17 16.27
C ILE A 186 -1.52 -6.09 17.23
N LYS A 187 -1.24 -7.17 17.96
CA LYS A 187 -0.08 -7.22 18.87
C LYS A 187 1.22 -6.90 18.15
N LEU A 188 1.51 -7.58 17.04
CA LEU A 188 2.78 -7.42 16.33
C LEU A 188 2.93 -6.01 15.75
N ARG A 189 1.82 -5.40 15.29
CA ARG A 189 1.80 -4.02 14.83
C ARG A 189 2.07 -3.03 15.95
N MET A 190 1.41 -3.17 17.10
CA MET A 190 1.66 -2.35 18.30
C MET A 190 3.12 -2.48 18.78
N ASP A 191 3.66 -3.69 18.77
CA ASP A 191 5.06 -3.97 19.09
C ASP A 191 6.03 -3.26 18.14
N LYS A 192 5.74 -3.24 16.84
CA LYS A 192 6.56 -2.61 15.80
C LYS A 192 6.50 -1.08 15.86
N GLU A 193 5.30 -0.51 15.97
CA GLU A 193 5.06 0.92 15.79
C GLU A 193 5.12 1.72 17.11
N HIS A 194 4.76 1.11 18.24
CA HIS A 194 4.64 1.79 19.54
C HIS A 194 5.60 1.23 20.60
N GLY A 195 6.59 0.46 20.14
CA GLY A 195 7.62 -0.19 20.94
C GLY A 195 7.07 -1.32 21.80
N ARG A 196 7.78 -2.45 21.78
CA ARG A 196 7.49 -3.64 22.60
C ARG A 196 7.46 -3.31 24.12
N LEU A 197 6.85 -4.11 25.00
CA LEU A 197 6.08 -5.32 24.73
C LEU A 197 4.58 -5.10 25.00
N TRP A 198 3.77 -5.22 23.95
CA TRP A 198 2.31 -5.11 24.00
C TRP A 198 1.63 -6.47 24.13
N HIS A 199 0.44 -6.44 24.72
CA HIS A 199 -0.48 -7.57 24.81
C HIS A 199 -1.80 -7.15 24.18
N CYS A 200 -2.46 -8.10 23.52
CA CYS A 200 -3.77 -7.90 22.91
C CYS A 200 -4.64 -9.10 23.25
N MET A 201 -5.88 -8.85 23.65
CA MET A 201 -6.93 -9.86 23.85
C MET A 201 -8.18 -9.41 23.10
N ILE A 202 -8.86 -10.36 22.45
CA ILE A 202 -10.14 -10.14 21.78
C ILE A 202 -11.16 -11.04 22.45
N ILE A 203 -12.26 -10.46 22.92
CA ILE A 203 -13.35 -11.16 23.59
C ILE A 203 -14.65 -10.93 22.82
N ARG A 204 -15.45 -12.01 22.68
CA ARG A 204 -16.86 -11.94 22.30
C ARG A 204 -17.71 -12.28 23.52
N GLY A 205 -18.48 -11.31 24.01
CA GLY A 205 -19.33 -11.46 25.20
C GLY A 205 -18.78 -10.76 26.43
N GLN A 206 -18.86 -11.41 27.59
CA GLN A 206 -18.49 -10.84 28.89
C GLN A 206 -17.12 -11.33 29.34
N TYR A 207 -16.39 -10.48 30.06
CA TYR A 207 -15.10 -10.82 30.66
C TYR A 207 -14.98 -10.21 32.05
N PHE A 208 -14.07 -10.78 32.85
CA PHE A 208 -13.63 -10.24 34.13
C PHE A 208 -12.11 -10.39 34.16
N SER A 209 -11.39 -9.31 34.45
CA SER A 209 -9.93 -9.33 34.46
C SER A 209 -9.37 -8.39 35.51
N TYR A 210 -8.22 -8.76 36.07
CA TYR A 210 -7.41 -7.91 36.92
C TYR A 210 -5.95 -8.11 36.53
N TYR A 211 -5.31 -7.07 35.98
CA TYR A 211 -3.97 -7.16 35.43
C TYR A 211 -3.18 -5.87 35.67
N SER A 212 -1.86 -5.98 35.57
CA SER A 212 -0.94 -4.86 35.70
C SER A 212 -0.36 -4.49 34.34
N TYR A 213 -0.10 -3.21 34.13
CA TYR A 213 0.39 -2.65 32.90
C TYR A 213 1.30 -1.45 33.20
N GLN A 214 2.05 -1.01 32.20
CA GLN A 214 2.80 0.24 32.27
C GLN A 214 1.83 1.42 32.29
N PRO A 215 1.91 2.35 33.26
CA PRO A 215 1.02 3.51 33.33
C PRO A 215 0.98 4.31 32.02
N GLY A 216 -0.20 4.72 31.59
CA GLY A 216 -0.43 5.43 30.33
C GLY A 216 -0.42 4.56 29.07
N TYR A 217 -0.48 3.22 29.21
CA TYR A 217 -0.50 2.29 28.09
C TYR A 217 -1.50 1.14 28.27
N SER A 218 -2.73 1.42 28.68
CA SER A 218 -3.83 0.44 28.68
C SER A 218 -5.09 1.01 28.05
N PHE A 219 -5.69 0.24 27.15
CA PHE A 219 -6.93 0.62 26.48
C PHE A 219 -7.84 -0.58 26.28
N CYS A 220 -9.07 -0.45 26.76
CA CYS A 220 -10.16 -1.40 26.55
C CYS A 220 -11.33 -0.69 25.88
N PHE A 221 -11.71 -1.21 24.72
CA PHE A 221 -12.75 -0.63 23.88
C PHE A 221 -13.45 -1.72 23.08
N LYS A 222 -14.57 -1.37 22.45
CA LYS A 222 -15.39 -2.30 21.70
C LYS A 222 -15.75 -1.75 20.33
N ILE A 223 -15.63 -2.60 19.32
CA ILE A 223 -16.06 -2.35 17.93
C ILE A 223 -16.95 -3.51 17.51
N GLY A 224 -18.21 -3.21 17.18
CA GLY A 224 -19.20 -4.24 16.87
C GLY A 224 -19.44 -5.21 18.03
N ASN A 225 -19.22 -6.50 17.80
CA ASN A 225 -19.38 -7.57 18.81
C ASN A 225 -18.07 -7.98 19.50
N ARG A 226 -16.97 -7.27 19.25
CA ARG A 226 -15.64 -7.58 19.78
C ARG A 226 -15.20 -6.53 20.80
N ILE A 227 -14.77 -7.02 21.96
CA ILE A 227 -14.06 -6.23 22.97
C ILE A 227 -12.56 -6.45 22.76
N PHE A 228 -11.82 -5.37 22.63
CA PHE A 228 -10.37 -5.36 22.52
C PHE A 228 -9.79 -4.87 23.84
N ILE A 229 -8.79 -5.59 24.35
CA ILE A 229 -7.99 -5.16 25.50
C ILE A 229 -6.55 -5.13 25.02
N VAL A 230 -5.98 -3.93 24.94
CA VAL A 230 -4.63 -3.68 24.42
C VAL A 230 -3.85 -2.95 25.49
N PHE A 231 -2.75 -3.53 25.97
CA PHE A 231 -1.95 -2.91 27.01
C PHE A 231 -0.47 -3.25 26.91
N LYS A 232 0.39 -2.37 27.43
CA LYS A 232 1.85 -2.56 27.45
C LYS A 232 2.31 -3.03 28.83
N THR A 233 3.29 -3.93 28.86
CA THR A 233 3.98 -4.31 30.10
C THR A 233 5.35 -3.65 30.19
N PRO A 234 5.80 -3.22 31.39
CA PRO A 234 7.15 -2.72 31.57
C PRO A 234 8.19 -3.75 31.12
N TYR A 235 9.32 -3.28 30.62
CA TYR A 235 10.49 -4.14 30.52
C TYR A 235 11.05 -4.39 31.92
N CYS A 236 11.28 -5.67 32.21
CA CYS A 236 12.11 -6.08 33.33
C CYS A 236 13.59 -5.84 32.99
#